data_AF-A0A1A9HLP1-F1
#
_entry.id   AF-A0A1A9HLP1-F1
#
_cell.length_a   1.000
_cell.length_b   1.000
_cell.length_c   1.000
_cell.angle_alpha   90.00
_cell.angle_beta   90.00
_cell.angle_gamma   90.00
#
_symmetry.space_group_name_H-M   'P 1'
#
loop_
_entity.id
_entity.type
_entity.pdbx_description
1 polymer ?
#
loop_
_entity_poly.entity_id
_entity_poly.type
_entity_poly.pdbx_seq_one_letter_code
_entity_poly.pdbx_strand_id
1 'polypeptide(L)'
;MAMGRKTGGRVAGTPNRRTADVIERLEELGCDPIEGMALIAMDESNPPELRGRMFSELAQYVAPKRRALDMDAPSTAPVTIRLGIPVKQQTDGTHTISGASVL
;
A
#
# COMPACT_ATOMS: atom_id res chain seq x y z
N MET A 1 -13.29 42.91 -33.44
CA MET A 1 -12.32 41.99 -32.81
C MET A 1 -12.65 40.58 -33.27
N ALA A 2 -11.75 39.90 -33.97
CA ALA A 2 -12.01 38.53 -34.43
C ALA A 2 -12.06 37.59 -33.21
N MET A 3 -13.17 36.90 -32.99
CA MET A 3 -13.29 35.80 -32.02
C MET A 3 -12.43 34.63 -32.50
N GLY A 4 -11.13 34.68 -32.20
CA GLY A 4 -10.19 33.60 -32.46
C GLY A 4 -10.49 32.39 -31.59
N ARG A 5 -11.43 31.53 -32.01
CA ARG A 5 -11.57 30.18 -31.43
C ARG A 5 -10.33 29.39 -31.82
N LYS A 6 -9.49 29.07 -30.84
CA LYS A 6 -8.33 28.18 -31.01
C LYS A 6 -8.84 26.76 -31.31
N THR A 7 -9.01 26.42 -32.59
CA THR A 7 -9.50 25.10 -33.04
C THR A 7 -8.38 24.07 -33.24
N GLY A 8 -7.12 24.44 -33.03
CA GLY A 8 -5.94 23.63 -33.36
C GLY A 8 -5.30 22.86 -32.21
N GLY A 9 -6.09 22.34 -31.26
CA GLY A 9 -5.57 21.52 -30.14
C GLY A 9 -5.76 20.02 -30.38
N ARG A 10 -4.88 19.17 -29.82
CA ARG A 10 -5.14 17.72 -29.73
C ARG A 10 -6.43 17.51 -28.94
N VAL A 11 -7.35 16.69 -29.47
CA VAL A 11 -8.56 16.28 -28.76
C VAL A 11 -8.13 15.43 -27.55
N ALA A 12 -8.42 15.93 -26.35
CA ALA A 12 -8.13 15.24 -25.11
C ALA A 12 -8.83 13.87 -25.11
N GLY A 13 -8.08 12.82 -24.78
CA GLY A 13 -8.58 11.44 -24.80
C GLY A 13 -8.33 10.67 -26.09
N THR A 14 -7.84 11.31 -27.17
CA THR A 14 -7.39 10.57 -28.36
C THR A 14 -6.11 9.79 -28.02
N PRO A 15 -6.11 8.45 -28.13
CA PRO A 15 -4.92 7.64 -27.92
C PRO A 15 -3.78 8.16 -28.79
N ASN A 16 -2.55 8.09 -28.28
CA ASN A 16 -1.40 8.39 -29.10
C ASN A 16 -1.41 7.44 -30.32
N ARG A 17 -1.19 7.96 -31.54
CA ARG A 17 -1.28 7.15 -32.77
C ARG A 17 -0.45 5.87 -32.66
N ARG A 18 0.77 5.99 -32.12
CA ARG A 18 1.66 4.85 -31.82
C ARG A 18 1.05 3.78 -30.91
N THR A 19 0.25 4.18 -29.92
CA THR A 19 -0.42 3.24 -29.01
C THR A 19 -1.58 2.54 -29.73
N ALA A 20 -2.31 3.26 -30.58
CA ALA A 20 -3.37 2.66 -31.41
C ALA A 20 -2.80 1.64 -32.40
N ASP A 21 -1.71 1.98 -33.10
CA ASP A 21 -1.05 1.07 -34.06
C ASP A 21 -0.58 -0.24 -33.40
N VAL A 22 -0.11 -0.18 -32.15
CA VAL A 22 0.31 -1.37 -31.38
C VAL A 22 -0.88 -2.23 -30.97
N ILE A 23 -2.00 -1.61 -30.57
CA ILE A 23 -3.23 -2.34 -30.22
C ILE A 23 -3.78 -3.06 -31.45
N GLU A 24 -3.88 -2.36 -32.58
CA GLU A 24 -4.33 -2.94 -33.85
C GLU A 24 -3.43 -4.12 -34.27
N ARG A 25 -2.11 -3.99 -34.13
CA ARG A 25 -1.18 -5.08 -34.43
C ARG A 25 -1.33 -6.28 -33.50
N LEU A 26 -1.62 -6.04 -32.22
CA LEU A 26 -1.85 -7.11 -31.25
C LEU A 26 -3.19 -7.82 -31.51
N GLU A 27 -4.22 -7.07 -31.88
CA GLU A 27 -5.52 -7.60 -32.29
C GLU A 27 -5.43 -8.43 -33.57
N GLU A 28 -4.68 -7.96 -34.58
CA GLU A 28 -4.38 -8.73 -35.81
C GLU A 28 -3.70 -10.07 -35.51
N LEU A 29 -2.86 -10.10 -34.47
CA LEU A 29 -2.14 -11.30 -34.04
C LEU A 29 -2.97 -12.18 -33.09
N GLY A 30 -4.16 -11.74 -32.65
CA GLY A 30 -4.96 -12.42 -31.63
C GLY A 30 -4.22 -12.57 -30.30
N CYS A 31 -3.30 -11.67 -30.01
CA CYS A 31 -2.42 -11.77 -28.86
C CYS A 31 -2.91 -10.85 -27.75
N ASP A 32 -3.48 -11.44 -26.69
CA ASP A 32 -3.79 -10.74 -25.46
C ASP A 32 -2.57 -10.73 -24.52
N PRO A 33 -1.90 -9.58 -24.32
CA PRO A 33 -0.66 -9.55 -23.55
C PRO A 33 -0.85 -9.97 -22.08
N ILE A 34 -2.03 -9.70 -21.50
CA ILE A 34 -2.36 -10.11 -20.14
C ILE A 34 -2.47 -11.62 -20.03
N GLU A 35 -3.13 -12.26 -20.99
CA GLU A 35 -3.24 -13.71 -21.05
C GLU A 35 -1.88 -14.36 -21.26
N GLY A 36 -1.07 -13.84 -22.19
CA GLY A 36 0.29 -14.32 -22.41
C GLY A 36 1.16 -14.24 -21.16
N MET A 37 1.08 -13.14 -20.41
CA MET A 37 1.79 -13.01 -19.12
C MET A 37 1.28 -14.01 -18.08
N ALA A 38 -0.03 -14.26 -18.03
CA ALA A 38 -0.61 -15.23 -17.11
C ALA A 38 -0.16 -16.67 -17.43
N LEU A 39 -0.14 -17.05 -18.71
CA LEU A 39 0.33 -18.36 -19.17
C LEU A 39 1.81 -18.59 -18.79
N ILE A 40 2.67 -17.60 -19.04
CA ILE A 40 4.11 -17.68 -18.68
C ILE A 40 4.29 -17.78 -17.16
N ALA A 41 3.48 -17.07 -16.38
CA ALA A 41 3.55 -17.09 -14.92
C ALA A 41 3.14 -18.45 -14.33
N MET A 42 2.12 -19.08 -14.93
CA MET A 42 1.57 -20.37 -14.48
C MET A 42 2.44 -21.57 -14.87
N ASP A 43 3.19 -21.49 -15.97
CA ASP A 43 4.06 -22.58 -16.41
C ASP A 43 5.23 -22.81 -15.45
N GLU A 44 5.26 -23.99 -14.83
CA GLU A 44 6.27 -24.42 -13.85
C GLU A 44 7.62 -24.76 -14.48
N SER A 45 7.68 -24.96 -15.80
CA SER A 45 8.93 -25.18 -16.53
C SER A 45 9.77 -23.91 -16.63
N ASN A 46 9.16 -22.74 -16.46
CA ASN A 46 9.86 -21.46 -16.55
C ASN A 46 10.65 -21.19 -15.27
N PRO A 47 11.78 -20.46 -15.39
CA PRO A 47 12.56 -20.09 -14.21
C PRO A 47 11.69 -19.30 -13.22
N PRO A 48 11.82 -19.57 -11.91
CA PRO A 48 10.97 -18.96 -10.89
C PRO A 48 11.06 -17.43 -10.89
N GLU A 49 12.20 -16.87 -11.32
CA GLU A 49 12.42 -15.44 -11.49
C GLU A 49 11.49 -14.82 -12.54
N LEU A 50 11.32 -15.50 -13.69
CA LEU A 50 10.45 -15.04 -14.76
C LEU A 50 8.99 -15.09 -14.32
N ARG A 51 8.59 -16.19 -13.67
CA ARG A 51 7.24 -16.36 -13.11
C ARG A 51 6.93 -15.28 -12.08
N GLY A 52 7.84 -15.06 -11.14
CA GLY A 52 7.72 -14.02 -10.11
C GLY A 52 7.61 -12.62 -10.71
N ARG A 53 8.39 -12.31 -11.76
CA ARG A 53 8.29 -11.03 -12.47
C ARG A 53 6.92 -10.82 -13.10
N MET A 54 6.39 -11.81 -13.82
CA MET A 54 5.07 -11.71 -14.44
C MET A 54 3.96 -11.55 -13.39
N PHE A 55 3.98 -12.32 -12.30
CA PHE A 55 3.05 -12.13 -11.19
C PHE A 55 3.15 -10.75 -10.55
N SER A 56 4.36 -10.18 -10.43
CA SER A 56 4.56 -8.85 -9.85
C SER A 56 3.94 -7.74 -10.69
N GLU A 57 3.97 -7.84 -12.03
CA GLU A 57 3.34 -6.88 -12.94
C GLU A 57 1.81 -7.04 -12.93
N LEU A 58 1.31 -8.28 -12.98
CA LEU A 58 -0.12 -8.57 -12.92
C LEU A 58 -0.75 -8.11 -11.58
N ALA A 59 -0.04 -8.28 -10.46
CA ALA A 59 -0.49 -7.82 -9.16
C ALA A 59 -0.72 -6.30 -9.09
N GLN A 60 -0.03 -5.49 -9.91
CA GLN A 60 -0.23 -4.03 -9.94
C GLN A 60 -1.59 -3.63 -10.54
N TYR A 61 -2.15 -4.46 -11.41
CA TYR A 61 -3.46 -4.23 -12.01
C TYR A 61 -4.60 -4.71 -11.09
N VAL A 62 -4.34 -5.72 -10.26
CA VAL A 62 -5.33 -6.25 -9.30
C VAL A 62 -5.38 -5.42 -8.02
N ALA A 63 -4.21 -5.04 -7.49
CA ALA A 63 -4.10 -4.33 -6.22
C ALA A 63 -3.40 -2.98 -6.44
N PRO A 64 -4.11 -1.85 -6.27
CA PRO A 64 -3.49 -0.54 -6.33
C PRO A 64 -2.37 -0.45 -5.28
N LYS A 65 -1.19 0.04 -5.70
CA LYS A 65 -0.10 0.33 -4.75
C LYS A 65 -0.62 1.33 -3.73
N ARG A 66 -0.65 0.92 -2.45
CA ARG A 66 -1.09 1.77 -1.34
C ARG A 66 -0.23 3.03 -1.34
N ARG A 67 -0.84 4.19 -1.51
CA ARG A 67 -0.16 5.48 -1.32
C ARG A 67 0.13 5.64 0.17
N ALA A 68 1.34 6.10 0.49
CA ALA A 68 1.63 6.58 1.84
C ALA A 68 0.74 7.80 2.09
N LEU A 69 -0.04 7.76 3.17
CA LEU A 69 -0.75 8.93 3.69
C LEU A 69 0.23 9.68 4.57
N ASP A 70 0.71 10.83 4.09
CA ASP A 70 1.43 11.77 4.93
C ASP A 70 0.43 12.31 5.97
N MET A 71 0.62 11.91 7.23
CA MET A 71 -0.14 12.49 8.33
C MET A 71 0.50 13.82 8.71
N ASP A 72 0.01 14.91 8.13
CA ASP A 72 0.27 16.26 8.63
C ASP A 72 -0.46 16.44 9.97
N ALA A 73 0.11 15.90 11.04
CA ALA A 73 -0.30 16.26 12.39
C ALA A 73 0.29 17.65 12.70
N PRO A 74 -0.52 18.70 12.94
CA PRO A 74 0.01 19.94 13.48
C PRO A 74 0.53 19.67 14.89
N SER A 75 1.84 19.44 14.98
CA SER A 75 2.59 19.30 16.23
C SER A 75 2.67 20.65 16.94
N THR A 76 1.57 21.10 17.53
CA THR A 76 1.57 22.29 18.40
C THR A 76 0.56 22.19 19.55
N ALA A 77 0.31 20.99 20.06
CA ALA A 77 -0.34 20.83 21.36
C ALA A 77 0.73 20.42 22.40
N PRO A 78 0.91 21.18 23.50
CA PRO A 78 1.85 20.79 24.55
C PRO A 78 1.38 19.50 25.21
N VAL A 79 2.14 18.43 25.02
CA VAL A 79 1.91 17.14 25.67
C VAL A 79 2.35 17.26 27.13
N THR A 80 1.39 17.24 28.06
CA THR A 80 1.70 17.20 29.50
C THR A 80 1.92 15.76 29.93
N ILE A 81 3.19 15.37 30.08
CA ILE A 81 3.56 14.05 30.60
C ILE A 81 3.56 14.14 32.13
N ARG A 82 2.58 13.52 32.79
CA ARG A 82 2.60 13.34 34.25
C ARG A 82 3.49 12.15 34.59
N LEU A 83 4.75 12.42 34.91
CA LEU A 83 5.67 11.43 35.48
C LEU A 83 5.24 11.14 36.93
N GLY A 84 4.52 10.04 37.14
CA GLY A 84 4.26 9.52 38.47
C GLY A 84 5.56 8.97 39.07
N ILE A 85 6.14 9.71 40.02
CA ILE A 85 7.24 9.19 40.83
C ILE A 85 6.64 8.11 41.75
N PRO A 86 7.11 6.85 41.71
CA PRO A 86 6.64 5.85 42.66
C PRO A 86 7.21 6.17 44.05
N VAL A 87 6.34 6.66 44.95
CA VAL A 87 6.64 6.73 46.38
C VAL A 87 6.75 5.29 46.89
N LYS A 88 7.92 4.92 47.42
CA LYS A 88 8.10 3.64 48.12
C LYS A 88 7.08 3.56 49.24
N GLN A 89 6.21 2.55 49.17
CA GLN A 89 5.26 2.25 50.24
C GLN A 89 6.04 1.93 51.51
N GLN A 90 5.91 2.79 52.52
CA GLN A 90 6.39 2.56 53.86
C GLN A 90 5.56 1.42 54.45
N THR A 91 6.18 0.26 54.58
CA THR A 91 5.62 -0.90 55.27
C THR A 91 5.61 -0.60 56.77
N ASP A 92 4.50 -0.09 57.28
CA ASP A 92 4.21 -0.18 58.71
C ASP A 92 3.87 -1.64 59.01
N GLY A 93 4.92 -2.42 59.26
CA GLY A 93 4.87 -3.79 59.74
C GLY A 93 4.32 -3.82 61.16
N THR A 94 2.99 -3.79 61.29
CA THR A 94 2.32 -4.31 62.49
C THR A 94 2.44 -5.83 62.44
N HIS A 95 3.49 -6.35 63.11
CA HIS A 95 3.58 -7.76 63.44
C HIS A 95 2.40 -8.15 64.32
N THR A 96 1.34 -8.69 63.71
CA THR A 96 0.34 -9.49 64.43
C THR A 96 0.78 -10.94 64.26
N ILE A 97 1.45 -11.46 65.28
CA ILE A 97 1.87 -12.86 65.33
C ILE A 97 0.62 -13.70 65.56
N SER A 98 0.26 -14.49 64.54
CA SER A 98 -0.68 -15.60 64.64
C SER A 98 -0.13 -16.68 65.58
N GLY A 99 -0.98 -17.24 66.42
CA GLY A 99 -0.78 -18.60 66.93
C GLY A 99 -1.04 -18.78 68.43
N ALA A 100 -2.24 -19.28 68.77
CA ALA A 100 -2.41 -20.25 69.84
C ALA A 100 -3.77 -20.96 69.68
N SER A 101 -3.76 -22.03 68.89
CA SER A 101 -4.70 -23.13 69.01
C SER A 101 -4.11 -24.11 70.03
N VAL A 102 -4.75 -24.33 71.19
CA VAL A 102 -4.73 -25.63 71.91
C VAL A 102 -5.90 -25.69 72.93
N LEU A 103 -6.57 -26.86 72.93
CA LEU A 103 -7.53 -27.46 73.88
C LEU A 103 -9.00 -27.04 73.80
#